data_AF-A0A9E1A6Y3-F1
#
_entry.id   AF-A0A9E1A6Y3-F1
#
_cell.length_a   1.000
_cell.length_b   1.000
_cell.length_c   1.000
_cell.angle_alpha   90.00
_cell.angle_beta   90.00
_cell.angle_gamma   90.00
#
_symmetry.space_group_name_H-M   'P 1'
#
loop_
_entity.id
_entity.type
_entity.pdbx_description
1 polymer ?
#
loop_
_entity_poly.entity_id
_entity_poly.type
_entity_poly.pdbx_seq_one_letter_code
_entity_poly.pdbx_strand_id
1 'polypeptide(L)'
;MANLLIIKDLLKEKKISIRDFANELGMTEQALQLLIRKNSTKIETLELIAQKLNISVSMFFEKDIESKNNKPQIPYEFVESIIEERKRHDEERKRHDEMNAELIRQNGKLIQLLEESKKTVAVQKGDNASCADASGSGLVG
;
A
#
# COMPACT_ATOMS: atom_id res chain seq x y z
N MET A 1 -19.45 -16.82 -24.16
CA MET A 1 -19.43 -18.06 -24.97
C MET A 1 -18.14 -18.78 -24.65
N ALA A 2 -18.17 -20.11 -24.55
CA ALA A 2 -16.93 -20.89 -24.39
C ALA A 2 -16.02 -20.69 -25.61
N ASN A 3 -14.71 -20.80 -25.42
CA ASN A 3 -13.69 -20.74 -26.45
C ASN A 3 -12.99 -22.10 -26.55
N LEU A 4 -13.49 -22.96 -27.41
CA LEU A 4 -12.98 -24.30 -27.69
C LEU A 4 -11.78 -24.30 -28.63
N LEU A 5 -11.39 -23.14 -29.21
CA LEU A 5 -10.22 -23.04 -30.07
C LEU A 5 -8.93 -23.33 -29.29
N ILE A 6 -8.91 -23.02 -27.99
CA ILE A 6 -7.77 -23.27 -27.09
C ILE A 6 -7.40 -24.76 -27.00
N ILE A 7 -8.33 -25.69 -27.31
CA ILE A 7 -8.05 -27.13 -27.32
C ILE A 7 -6.91 -27.44 -28.29
N LYS A 8 -6.87 -26.79 -29.47
CA LYS A 8 -5.82 -27.04 -30.46
C LYS A 8 -4.45 -26.62 -29.95
N ASP A 9 -4.39 -25.49 -29.24
CA ASP A 9 -3.12 -24.96 -28.74
C ASP A 9 -2.61 -25.79 -27.56
N LEU A 10 -3.51 -26.21 -26.66
CA LEU A 10 -3.18 -27.11 -25.55
C LEU A 10 -2.70 -28.49 -26.02
N LEU A 11 -3.29 -29.04 -27.09
CA LEU A 11 -2.85 -30.31 -27.67
C LEU A 11 -1.45 -30.20 -28.29
N LYS A 12 -1.14 -29.08 -28.95
CA LYS A 12 0.20 -28.82 -29.50
C LYS A 12 1.24 -28.70 -28.38
N GLU A 13 0.94 -27.98 -27.31
CA GLU A 13 1.84 -27.82 -26.16
C GLU A 13 2.15 -29.17 -25.51
N LYS A 14 1.14 -30.03 -25.35
CA LYS A 14 1.28 -31.38 -24.79
C LYS A 14 1.82 -32.42 -25.78
N LYS A 15 2.05 -32.05 -27.05
CA LYS A 15 2.48 -32.95 -28.13
C LYS A 15 1.55 -34.16 -28.34
N ILE A 16 0.24 -33.95 -28.16
CA ILE A 16 -0.80 -34.97 -28.36
C ILE A 16 -1.47 -34.74 -29.72
N SER A 17 -1.66 -35.80 -30.50
CA SER A 17 -2.37 -35.67 -31.77
C SER A 17 -3.89 -35.53 -31.54
N ILE A 18 -4.57 -34.77 -32.41
CA ILE A 18 -6.03 -34.60 -32.33
C ILE A 18 -6.75 -35.95 -32.42
N ARG A 19 -6.21 -36.88 -33.21
CA ARG A 19 -6.74 -38.23 -33.37
C ARG A 19 -6.65 -39.04 -32.09
N ASP A 20 -5.49 -39.07 -31.46
CA ASP A 20 -5.27 -39.84 -30.23
C ASP A 20 -6.12 -39.30 -29.09
N PHE A 21 -6.23 -37.97 -29.00
CA PHE A 21 -7.10 -37.32 -28.03
C PHE A 21 -8.59 -37.62 -28.27
N ALA A 22 -9.04 -37.61 -29.52
CA ALA A 22 -10.41 -37.99 -29.86
C ALA A 22 -10.72 -39.44 -29.45
N ASN A 23 -9.79 -40.36 -29.74
CA ASN A 23 -9.89 -41.76 -29.33
C ASN A 23 -9.97 -41.88 -27.79
N GLU A 24 -9.18 -41.11 -27.06
CA GLU A 24 -9.18 -41.10 -25.59
C GLU A 24 -10.51 -40.57 -25.00
N LEU A 25 -11.16 -39.65 -25.70
CA LEU A 25 -12.50 -39.14 -25.35
C LEU A 25 -13.63 -40.09 -25.78
N GLY A 26 -13.33 -41.18 -26.49
CA GLY A 26 -14.33 -42.11 -27.01
C GLY A 26 -15.15 -41.53 -28.17
N MET A 27 -14.59 -40.62 -28.96
CA MET A 27 -15.26 -40.03 -30.13
C MET A 27 -14.37 -40.01 -31.38
N THR A 28 -14.96 -39.74 -32.53
CA THR A 28 -14.22 -39.66 -33.79
C THR A 28 -13.45 -38.34 -33.92
N GLU A 29 -12.33 -38.37 -34.65
CA GLU A 29 -11.53 -37.18 -34.95
C GLU A 29 -12.38 -36.06 -35.58
N GLN A 30 -13.29 -36.44 -36.48
CA GLN A 30 -14.20 -35.52 -37.16
C GLN A 30 -15.20 -34.88 -36.18
N ALA A 31 -15.70 -35.62 -35.20
CA ALA A 31 -16.62 -35.10 -34.19
C ALA A 31 -15.93 -34.06 -33.30
N LEU A 32 -14.70 -34.34 -32.85
CA LEU A 32 -13.89 -33.42 -32.07
C LEU A 32 -13.58 -32.14 -32.87
N GLN A 33 -13.19 -32.27 -34.13
CA GLN A 33 -12.95 -31.09 -34.98
C GLN A 33 -14.21 -30.26 -35.20
N LEU A 34 -15.38 -30.90 -35.33
CA LEU A 34 -16.65 -30.21 -35.50
C LEU A 34 -17.04 -29.39 -34.26
N LEU A 35 -16.86 -29.96 -33.06
CA LEU A 35 -17.01 -29.28 -31.77
C LEU A 35 -16.17 -28.00 -31.72
N ILE A 36 -14.87 -28.12 -32.06
CA ILE A 36 -13.93 -27.01 -31.98
C ILE A 36 -14.34 -25.91 -32.97
N ARG A 37 -14.74 -26.30 -34.19
CA ARG A 37 -15.17 -25.36 -35.23
C ARG A 37 -16.51 -24.67 -34.92
N LYS A 38 -17.48 -25.41 -34.38
CA LYS A 38 -18.80 -24.86 -33.99
C LYS A 38 -18.72 -24.04 -32.70
N ASN A 39 -17.62 -24.18 -31.96
CA ASN A 39 -17.40 -23.52 -30.68
C ASN A 39 -18.59 -23.68 -29.71
N SER A 40 -19.19 -24.87 -29.71
CA SER A 40 -20.35 -25.20 -28.90
C SER A 40 -20.38 -26.70 -28.60
N THR A 41 -20.77 -27.05 -27.38
CA THR A 41 -20.90 -28.42 -26.89
C THR A 41 -21.76 -28.48 -25.63
N LYS A 42 -22.06 -29.71 -25.18
CA LYS A 42 -22.67 -29.96 -23.87
C LYS A 42 -21.63 -29.79 -22.75
N ILE A 43 -22.09 -29.36 -21.59
CA ILE A 43 -21.23 -29.16 -20.41
C ILE A 43 -20.48 -30.44 -20.01
N GLU A 44 -21.15 -31.59 -20.05
CA GLU A 44 -20.56 -32.91 -19.73
C GLU A 44 -19.34 -33.23 -20.60
N THR A 45 -19.43 -32.94 -21.90
CA THR A 45 -18.33 -33.14 -22.85
C THR A 45 -17.21 -32.15 -22.60
N LEU A 46 -17.54 -30.90 -22.26
CA LEU A 46 -16.56 -29.87 -21.92
C LEU A 46 -15.77 -30.24 -20.66
N GLU A 47 -16.45 -30.74 -19.63
CA GLU A 47 -15.86 -31.25 -18.39
C GLU A 47 -14.92 -32.43 -18.66
N LEU A 48 -15.35 -33.39 -19.48
CA LEU A 48 -14.52 -34.53 -19.87
C LEU A 48 -13.23 -34.08 -20.57
N ILE A 49 -13.34 -33.13 -21.50
CA ILE A 49 -12.19 -32.54 -22.20
C ILE A 49 -11.26 -31.84 -21.20
N ALA A 50 -11.81 -31.05 -20.29
CA ALA A 50 -11.04 -30.33 -19.27
C ALA A 50 -10.27 -31.30 -18.36
N GLN A 51 -10.94 -32.37 -17.90
CA GLN A 51 -10.35 -33.43 -17.09
C GLN A 51 -9.20 -34.12 -17.82
N LYS A 52 -9.39 -34.51 -19.09
CA LYS A 52 -8.36 -35.17 -19.89
C LYS A 52 -7.16 -34.26 -20.18
N LEU A 53 -7.39 -32.97 -20.37
CA LEU A 53 -6.31 -31.98 -20.55
C LEU A 53 -5.67 -31.54 -19.23
N ASN A 54 -6.20 -31.96 -18.08
CA ASN A 54 -5.80 -31.52 -16.74
C ASN A 54 -5.83 -29.99 -16.60
N ILE A 55 -6.94 -29.37 -17.02
CA ILE A 55 -7.21 -27.93 -16.91
C ILE A 55 -8.54 -27.69 -16.21
N SER A 56 -8.75 -26.47 -15.70
CA SER A 56 -10.07 -26.06 -15.22
C SER A 56 -11.02 -25.78 -16.39
N VAL A 57 -12.30 -26.13 -16.23
CA VAL A 57 -13.37 -25.80 -17.18
C VAL A 57 -13.48 -24.28 -17.39
N SER A 58 -13.16 -23.48 -16.37
CA SER A 58 -13.14 -22.02 -16.43
C SER A 58 -12.21 -21.48 -17.52
N MET A 59 -11.15 -22.22 -17.89
CA MET A 59 -10.21 -21.83 -18.95
C MET A 59 -10.89 -21.63 -20.31
N PHE A 60 -11.98 -22.35 -20.58
CA PHE A 60 -12.77 -22.18 -21.80
C PHE A 60 -13.63 -20.90 -21.76
N PHE A 61 -13.84 -20.29 -20.60
CA PHE A 61 -14.69 -19.11 -20.43
C PHE A 61 -13.92 -17.84 -20.12
N GLU A 62 -12.61 -17.94 -19.91
CA GLU A 62 -11.73 -16.78 -19.79
C GLU A 62 -11.73 -16.01 -21.11
N LYS A 63 -12.50 -14.91 -21.10
CA LYS A 63 -12.50 -13.90 -22.13
C LYS A 63 -11.16 -13.18 -21.96
N ASP A 64 -10.25 -13.43 -22.88
CA ASP A 64 -8.98 -12.72 -22.98
C ASP A 64 -7.99 -13.06 -21.86
N ILE A 65 -7.27 -14.17 -22.02
CA ILE A 65 -5.86 -14.18 -21.62
C ILE A 65 -5.12 -13.29 -22.63
N GLU A 66 -5.40 -11.99 -22.60
CA GLU A 66 -4.38 -11.05 -22.98
C GLU A 66 -3.22 -11.35 -22.05
N SER A 67 -2.18 -11.95 -22.64
CA SER A 67 -0.79 -11.94 -22.21
C SER A 67 -0.61 -11.63 -20.72
N LYS A 68 -0.27 -12.65 -19.92
CA LYS A 68 0.19 -12.52 -18.52
C LYS A 68 1.40 -11.58 -18.29
N ASN A 69 1.73 -10.74 -19.27
CA ASN A 69 2.82 -9.76 -19.28
C ASN A 69 2.36 -8.30 -19.38
N ASN A 70 1.08 -7.99 -19.58
CA ASN A 70 0.60 -6.60 -19.53
C ASN A 70 0.37 -6.17 -18.08
N LYS A 71 1.43 -6.06 -17.28
CA LYS A 71 1.36 -5.20 -16.10
C LYS A 71 1.14 -3.77 -16.62
N PRO A 72 0.23 -2.98 -16.04
CA PRO A 72 0.10 -1.58 -16.41
C PRO A 72 1.47 -0.91 -16.22
N GLN A 73 2.08 -0.50 -17.33
CA GLN A 73 3.37 0.18 -17.32
C GLN A 73 3.14 1.59 -16.78
N ILE A 74 3.54 1.82 -15.53
CA ILE A 74 3.46 3.16 -14.93
C ILE A 74 4.47 4.07 -15.67
N PRO A 75 4.06 5.24 -16.19
CA PRO A 75 4.97 6.17 -16.84
C PRO A 75 6.10 6.63 -15.92
N TYR A 76 7.31 6.75 -16.46
CA TYR A 76 8.50 7.15 -15.70
C TYR A 76 8.32 8.52 -15.01
N GLU A 77 7.75 9.49 -15.72
CA GLU A 77 7.43 10.85 -15.22
C GLU A 77 6.57 10.83 -13.95
N PHE A 78 5.65 9.87 -13.85
CA PHE A 78 4.80 9.72 -12.67
C PHE A 78 5.60 9.19 -11.48
N VAL A 79 6.52 8.26 -11.70
CA VAL A 79 7.40 7.75 -10.64
C VAL A 79 8.37 8.83 -10.16
N GLU A 80 8.91 9.63 -11.07
CA GLU A 80 9.81 10.74 -10.76
C GLU A 80 9.14 11.80 -9.90
N SER A 81 7.93 12.24 -10.26
CA SER A 81 7.18 13.22 -9.45
C SER A 81 6.88 12.72 -8.02
N ILE A 82 6.59 11.42 -7.84
CA ILE A 82 6.41 10.83 -6.50
C ILE A 82 7.71 10.83 -5.70
N ILE A 83 8.85 10.54 -6.33
CA ILE A 83 10.15 10.55 -5.65
C ILE A 83 10.50 11.96 -5.21
N GLU A 84 10.25 12.97 -6.03
CA GLU A 84 10.50 14.37 -5.69
C GLU A 84 9.61 14.86 -4.55
N GLU A 85 8.30 14.57 -4.60
CA GLU A 85 7.38 14.87 -3.50
C GLU A 85 7.84 14.24 -2.19
N ARG A 86 8.28 12.97 -2.24
CA ARG A 86 8.76 12.27 -1.05
C ARG A 86 9.99 12.94 -0.45
N LYS A 87 10.96 13.33 -1.28
CA LYS A 87 12.16 14.05 -0.83
C LYS A 87 11.80 15.37 -0.16
N ARG A 88 10.91 16.17 -0.77
CA ARG A 88 10.46 17.46 -0.20
C ARG A 88 9.87 17.29 1.19
N HIS A 89 9.01 16.29 1.35
CA HIS A 89 8.34 16.02 2.61
C HIS A 89 9.31 15.49 3.69
N ASP A 90 10.29 14.67 3.31
CA ASP A 90 11.33 14.21 4.25
C ASP A 90 12.23 15.36 4.71
N GLU A 91 12.57 16.30 3.82
CA GLU A 91 13.29 17.52 4.18
C GLU A 91 12.48 18.43 5.10
N GLU A 92 11.18 18.58 4.85
CA GLU A 92 10.30 19.37 5.70
C GLU A 92 10.15 18.78 7.10
N ARG A 93 9.99 17.46 7.19
CA ARG A 93 9.99 16.74 8.48
C ARG A 93 11.28 16.99 9.25
N LYS A 94 12.43 16.90 8.58
CA LYS A 94 13.73 17.17 9.22
C LYS A 94 13.81 18.60 9.77
N ARG A 95 13.33 19.60 9.02
CA ARG A 95 13.26 20.99 9.51
C ARG A 95 12.35 21.14 10.72
N HIS A 96 11.19 20.48 10.71
CA HIS A 96 10.27 20.49 11.86
C HIS A 96 10.88 19.83 13.10
N ASP A 97 11.56 18.70 12.93
CA ASP A 97 12.23 18.00 14.04
C ASP A 97 13.38 18.84 14.61
N GLU A 98 14.17 19.50 13.76
CA GLU A 98 15.24 20.41 14.18
C GLU A 98 14.70 21.61 14.98
N MET A 99 13.61 22.23 14.50
CA MET A 99 12.95 23.33 15.20
C MET A 99 12.35 22.88 16.54
N ASN A 100 11.68 21.73 16.57
CA ASN A 100 11.14 21.15 17.80
C ASN A 100 12.23 20.88 18.83
N ALA A 101 13.38 20.33 18.39
CA ALA A 101 14.52 20.11 19.27
C ALA A 101 15.05 21.43 19.87
N GLU A 102 15.09 22.51 19.09
CA GLU A 102 15.47 23.84 19.61
C GLU A 102 14.45 24.39 20.61
N LEU A 103 13.14 24.30 20.32
CA LEU A 103 12.10 24.71 21.25
C LEU A 103 12.18 23.96 22.57
N ILE A 104 12.43 22.65 22.54
CA ILE A 104 12.64 21.83 23.74
C ILE A 104 13.85 22.33 24.53
N ARG A 105 14.97 22.66 23.86
CA ARG A 105 16.16 23.23 24.54
C ARG A 105 15.85 24.55 25.22
N GLN A 106 15.13 25.45 24.54
CA GLN A 106 14.76 26.76 25.08
C GLN A 106 13.82 26.62 26.27
N ASN A 107 12.81 25.76 26.16
CA ASN A 107 11.90 25.44 27.26
C ASN A 107 12.66 24.89 28.48
N GLY A 108 13.62 23.99 28.27
CA GLY A 108 14.48 23.48 29.35
C GLY A 108 15.26 24.58 30.07
N LYS A 109 15.89 25.51 29.35
CA LYS A 109 16.59 26.66 29.94
C LYS A 109 15.64 27.57 30.73
N LEU A 110 14.45 27.82 30.20
CA LEU A 110 13.44 28.65 30.87
C LEU A 110 12.97 28.01 32.18
N ILE A 111 12.73 26.69 32.18
CA ILE A 111 12.37 25.93 33.38
C ILE A 111 13.47 26.08 34.44
N GLN A 112 14.74 25.94 34.06
CA GLN A 112 15.86 26.09 34.99
C GLN A 112 15.89 27.49 35.63
N LEU A 113 15.72 28.55 34.84
CA LEU A 113 15.67 29.93 35.36
C LEU A 113 14.48 30.15 36.32
N LEU A 114 13.33 29.56 36.01
CA LEU A 114 12.14 29.63 36.86
C LEU A 114 12.32 28.84 38.17
N GLU A 115 13.05 27.73 38.17
CA GLU A 115 13.38 26.98 39.39
C GLU A 115 14.40 27.72 40.27
N GLU A 116 15.44 28.28 39.66
CA GLU A 116 16.45 29.08 40.36
C GLU A 116 15.82 30.31 41.03
N SER A 117 14.94 31.04 40.32
CA SER A 117 14.20 32.17 40.88
C SER A 117 13.19 31.78 41.96
N LYS A 118 12.53 30.61 41.88
CA LYS A 118 11.71 30.11 42.99
C LYS A 118 12.54 29.83 44.24
N LYS A 119 13.76 29.31 44.08
CA LYS A 119 14.68 29.05 45.19
C LYS A 119 15.14 30.34 45.86
N THR A 120 15.42 31.40 45.10
CA THR A 120 15.81 32.71 45.68
C THR A 120 14.65 33.38 46.43
N VAL A 121 13.41 33.26 45.92
CA VAL A 121 12.21 33.78 46.61
C VAL A 121 11.89 33.00 47.89
N ALA A 122 12.11 31.68 47.92
CA ALA A 122 11.94 30.88 49.13
C ALA A 122 12.94 31.23 50.25
N VAL A 123 14.17 31.62 49.89
CA VAL A 123 15.21 32.07 50.83
C VAL A 123 14.87 33.43 51.45
N GLN A 124 14.26 34.35 50.69
CA GLN A 124 13.88 35.68 51.20
C GLN A 124 12.66 35.68 52.14
N LYS A 125 11.88 34.60 52.19
CA LYS A 125 10.72 34.49 53.11
C LYS A 125 11.11 34.16 54.56
N GLY A 126 12.40 33.91 54.83
CA GLY A 126 12.95 33.66 56.16
C GLY A 126 13.41 34.92 56.90
N ASP A 127 13.63 36.03 56.20
CA ASP A 127 14.11 37.28 56.80
C ASP A 127 12.96 38.27 56.94
N ASN A 128 12.36 38.30 58.13
CA ASN A 128 11.37 39.31 58.53
C ASN A 128 11.99 40.70 58.46
N ALA A 129 11.81 41.40 57.33
CA ALA A 129 12.08 42.83 57.25
C ALA A 129 10.99 43.59 58.03
N SER A 130 11.32 43.98 59.27
CA SER A 130 10.51 44.91 60.07
C SER A 130 10.56 46.30 59.45
N CYS A 131 9.46 46.72 58.82
CA CYS A 131 9.29 48.09 58.34
C CYS A 131 8.93 49.01 59.53
N ALA A 132 9.75 50.05 59.74
CA ALA A 132 9.54 51.06 60.76
C ALA A 132 8.35 51.96 60.41
N ASP A 133 7.41 52.05 61.35
CA ASP A 133 6.19 52.84 61.24
C ASP A 133 6.52 54.33 61.50
N ALA A 134 6.39 55.18 60.48
CA ALA A 134 6.58 56.62 60.62
C ALA A 134 5.32 57.26 61.19
N SER A 135 5.07 57.00 62.48
CA SER A 135 4.04 57.68 63.24
C SER A 135 4.50 59.09 63.64
N GLY A 136 3.96 60.08 62.94
CA GLY A 136 3.65 61.41 63.48
C GLY A 136 4.80 62.42 63.53
N SER A 137 4.56 63.58 62.90
CA SER A 137 4.79 64.91 63.50
C SER A 137 4.20 65.95 62.55
N GLY A 138 3.01 66.47 62.90
CA GLY A 138 2.48 67.69 62.29
C GLY A 138 3.24 68.94 62.77
N LEU A 139 3.02 70.06 62.09
CA LEU A 139 3.15 71.47 62.51
C LEU A 139 2.79 72.30 61.26
N VAL A 140 1.55 72.79 61.11
CA VAL A 140 0.97 74.04 61.66
C VAL A 140 1.71 75.28 61.19
N GLY A 141 0.98 76.17 60.50
CA GLY A 141 1.35 77.58 60.26
C GLY A 141 1.12 78.02 58.83
#